data_AF-A0A7C5RQE1-F1
#
_entry.id   AF-A0A7C5RQE1-F1
#
_cell.length_a   1.000
_cell.length_b   1.000
_cell.length_c   1.000
_cell.angle_alpha   90.00
_cell.angle_beta   90.00
_cell.angle_gamma   90.00
#
_symmetry.space_group_name_H-M   'P 1'
#
loop_
_entity.id
_entity.type
_entity.pdbx_description
1 polymer ?
#
loop_
_entity_poly.entity_id
_entity_poly.type
_entity_poly.pdbx_seq_one_letter_code
_entity_poly.pdbx_strand_id
1 'polypeptide(L)'
;MSAREEKQRIRERVWALLLREGVARPPFPIQGRIPNFQGAEAAAQRLLQLHHFKSARTVKVNPDSPQRHVRELCLRSGKTLVMPTPRIRGGFLLLEPSRIDASEYRLASTIRGGFIYGERVEPESLGSVDVIVAGSVAVSLAGARVGKGEGYSEIEYAILRMLGKVHDETPIITTVHTIQIVDIIPLEEFDVPVDYIATEKSLIATGTTIQKPRGILWHLLEEKKLEEIPLLKRLRRA
;
A
#
# COMPACT_ATOMS: atom_id res chain seq x y z
N MET A 1 8.44 -26.56 2.91
CA MET A 1 8.68 -25.12 3.11
C MET A 1 7.34 -24.43 3.05
N SER A 2 6.99 -23.70 4.11
CA SER A 2 5.71 -22.98 4.22
C SER A 2 5.70 -21.74 3.31
N ALA A 3 4.49 -21.25 2.98
CA ALA A 3 4.32 -19.99 2.24
C ALA A 3 5.05 -18.81 2.93
N ARG A 4 5.01 -18.78 4.28
CA ARG A 4 5.69 -17.78 5.09
C ARG A 4 7.21 -17.79 4.93
N GLU A 5 7.83 -18.98 4.96
CA GLU A 5 9.27 -19.16 4.78
C GLU A 5 9.71 -18.74 3.37
N GLU A 6 8.95 -19.12 2.35
CA GLU A 6 9.27 -18.77 0.97
C GLU A 6 9.09 -17.27 0.71
N LYS A 7 8.03 -16.65 1.24
CA LYS A 7 7.88 -15.18 1.22
C LYS A 7 9.06 -14.48 1.90
N GLN A 8 9.62 -15.05 2.97
CA GLN A 8 10.79 -14.49 3.63
C GLN A 8 12.05 -14.59 2.75
N ARG A 9 12.28 -15.73 2.09
CA ARG A 9 13.36 -15.89 1.11
C ARG A 9 13.26 -14.89 -0.04
N ILE A 10 12.04 -14.68 -0.56
CA ILE A 10 11.80 -13.68 -1.61
C ILE A 10 12.17 -12.28 -1.12
N ARG A 11 11.77 -11.89 0.10
CA ARG A 11 12.14 -10.59 0.68
C ARG A 11 13.66 -10.42 0.76
N GLU A 12 14.35 -11.39 1.33
CA GLU A 12 15.81 -11.37 1.49
C GLU A 12 16.53 -11.28 0.14
N ARG A 13 16.10 -12.10 -0.83
CA ARG A 13 16.64 -12.08 -2.20
C ARG A 13 16.46 -10.71 -2.85
N VAL A 14 15.27 -10.12 -2.76
CA VAL A 14 14.98 -8.84 -3.41
C VAL A 14 15.70 -7.68 -2.73
N TRP A 15 15.78 -7.65 -1.40
CA TRP A 15 16.58 -6.65 -0.69
C TRP A 15 18.08 -6.75 -1.08
N ALA A 16 18.64 -7.97 -1.10
CA ALA A 16 20.01 -8.18 -1.53
C ALA A 16 20.23 -7.73 -2.99
N LEU A 17 19.28 -8.05 -3.87
CA LEU A 17 19.33 -7.67 -5.28
C LEU A 17 19.31 -6.15 -5.47
N LEU A 18 18.39 -5.43 -4.82
CA LEU A 18 18.32 -3.96 -4.89
C LEU A 18 19.61 -3.27 -4.42
N LEU A 19 20.26 -3.82 -3.38
CA LEU A 19 21.55 -3.33 -2.89
C LEU A 19 22.68 -3.64 -3.88
N ARG A 20 22.74 -4.87 -4.39
CA ARG A 20 23.77 -5.32 -5.33
C ARG A 20 23.74 -4.54 -6.65
N GLU A 21 22.54 -4.30 -7.18
CA GLU A 21 22.36 -3.52 -8.42
C GLU A 21 22.47 -1.99 -8.19
N GLY A 22 22.69 -1.54 -6.94
CA GLY A 22 22.91 -0.12 -6.63
C GLY A 22 21.68 0.78 -6.81
N VAL A 23 20.48 0.20 -6.93
CA VAL A 23 19.24 0.95 -7.18
C VAL A 23 18.43 1.21 -5.91
N ALA A 24 18.82 0.67 -4.76
CA ALA A 24 18.20 0.96 -3.47
C ALA A 24 18.42 2.42 -3.05
N ARG A 25 17.38 3.07 -2.50
CA ARG A 25 17.45 4.43 -1.96
C ARG A 25 17.17 4.48 -0.46
N PRO A 26 17.59 5.56 0.24
CA PRO A 26 17.20 5.79 1.62
C PRO A 26 15.67 5.74 1.81
N PRO A 27 15.21 5.31 3.00
CA PRO A 27 15.99 5.06 4.21
C PRO A 27 16.66 3.67 4.25
N PHE A 28 17.94 3.64 4.64
CA PHE A 28 18.68 2.41 4.95
C PHE A 28 18.62 2.08 6.46
N PRO A 29 18.77 0.81 6.88
CA PRO A 29 18.78 -0.40 6.05
C PRO A 29 17.39 -0.66 5.43
N ILE A 30 17.35 -1.29 4.26
CA ILE A 30 16.09 -1.58 3.55
C ILE A 30 15.42 -2.88 4.04
N GLN A 31 16.17 -3.75 4.71
CA GLN A 31 15.65 -4.97 5.32
C GLN A 31 14.56 -4.64 6.35
N GLY A 32 13.47 -5.40 6.32
CA GLY A 32 12.27 -5.14 7.14
C GLY A 32 11.41 -3.96 6.65
N ARG A 33 11.72 -3.36 5.49
CA ARG A 33 10.96 -2.25 4.91
C ARG A 33 10.43 -2.58 3.52
N ILE A 34 9.43 -1.82 3.09
CA ILE A 34 9.14 -1.66 1.66
C ILE A 34 10.30 -0.83 1.08
N PRO A 35 11.14 -1.39 0.18
CA PRO A 35 12.38 -0.76 -0.20
C PRO A 35 12.14 0.43 -1.13
N ASN A 36 12.77 1.56 -0.84
CA ASN A 36 12.80 2.68 -1.77
C ASN A 36 13.80 2.40 -2.90
N PHE A 37 13.54 2.93 -4.09
CA PHE A 37 14.29 2.59 -5.30
C PHE A 37 14.48 3.76 -6.26
N GLN A 38 15.53 3.71 -7.07
CA GLN A 38 15.77 4.63 -8.17
C GLN A 38 14.64 4.52 -9.20
N GLY A 39 14.00 5.64 -9.53
CA GLY A 39 12.86 5.66 -10.44
C GLY A 39 11.49 5.52 -9.77
N ALA A 40 11.40 5.59 -8.43
CA ALA A 40 10.13 5.64 -7.70
C ALA A 40 9.22 6.81 -8.16
N GLU A 41 9.82 7.96 -8.50
CA GLU A 41 9.14 9.11 -9.10
C GLU A 41 8.50 8.73 -10.44
N ALA A 42 9.25 8.06 -11.32
CA ALA A 42 8.77 7.64 -12.63
C ALA A 42 7.66 6.57 -12.49
N ALA A 43 7.82 5.62 -11.56
CA ALA A 43 6.79 4.63 -11.23
C ALA A 43 5.50 5.31 -10.76
N ALA A 44 5.59 6.33 -9.90
CA ALA A 44 4.42 7.09 -9.47
C ALA A 44 3.73 7.80 -10.65
N GLN A 45 4.48 8.44 -11.55
CA GLN A 45 3.92 9.15 -12.70
C GLN A 45 3.14 8.23 -13.65
N ARG A 46 3.48 6.92 -13.73
CA ARG A 46 2.73 5.97 -14.56
C ARG A 46 1.29 5.77 -14.12
N LEU A 47 0.96 6.04 -12.87
CA LEU A 47 -0.43 5.98 -12.41
C LEU A 47 -1.32 6.98 -13.19
N LEU A 48 -0.75 8.08 -13.70
CA LEU A 48 -1.47 9.00 -14.60
C LEU A 48 -1.88 8.38 -15.93
N GLN A 49 -1.47 7.15 -16.26
CA GLN A 49 -1.93 6.47 -17.47
C GLN A 49 -3.22 5.66 -17.21
N LEU A 50 -3.52 5.34 -15.95
CA LEU A 50 -4.67 4.52 -15.57
C LEU A 50 -5.96 5.34 -15.52
N HIS A 51 -7.00 4.90 -16.25
CA HIS A 51 -8.34 5.51 -16.18
C HIS A 51 -8.87 5.52 -14.74
N HIS A 52 -8.72 4.41 -14.01
CA HIS A 52 -9.15 4.32 -12.62
C HIS A 52 -8.48 5.37 -11.72
N PHE A 53 -7.17 5.60 -11.88
CA PHE A 53 -6.47 6.61 -11.09
C PHE A 53 -6.86 8.04 -11.51
N LYS A 54 -7.00 8.30 -12.81
CA LYS A 54 -7.44 9.61 -13.32
C LYS A 54 -8.80 10.01 -12.75
N SER A 55 -9.76 9.08 -12.77
CA SER A 55 -11.14 9.30 -12.32
C SER A 55 -11.33 9.24 -10.80
N ALA A 56 -10.39 8.67 -10.05
CA ALA A 56 -10.44 8.59 -8.59
C ALA A 56 -10.52 9.97 -7.93
N ARG A 57 -11.40 10.12 -6.95
CA ARG A 57 -11.48 11.28 -6.05
C ARG A 57 -10.75 11.03 -4.74
N THR A 58 -10.84 9.79 -4.24
CA THR A 58 -10.22 9.37 -2.97
C THR A 58 -9.25 8.22 -3.23
N VAL A 59 -7.99 8.40 -2.85
CA VAL A 59 -6.94 7.38 -3.03
C VAL A 59 -6.32 7.04 -1.68
N LYS A 60 -6.30 5.77 -1.32
CA LYS A 60 -5.53 5.29 -0.17
C LYS A 60 -4.12 4.93 -0.58
N VAL A 61 -3.12 5.49 0.10
CA VAL A 61 -1.71 5.23 -0.20
C VAL A 61 -0.94 4.89 1.08
N ASN A 62 -0.19 3.78 1.06
CA ASN A 62 0.65 3.38 2.20
C ASN A 62 1.74 4.43 2.53
N PRO A 63 2.15 4.52 3.81
CA PRO A 63 3.04 5.57 4.29
C PRO A 63 4.52 5.33 3.94
N ASP A 64 4.86 4.16 3.39
CA ASP A 64 6.24 3.79 3.10
C ASP A 64 6.92 4.75 2.10
N SER A 65 8.25 4.85 2.18
CA SER A 65 9.05 5.81 1.44
C SER A 65 8.87 5.80 -0.08
N PRO A 66 8.85 4.65 -0.79
CA PRO A 66 8.68 4.66 -2.25
C PRO A 66 7.32 5.23 -2.69
N GLN A 67 6.28 5.15 -1.85
CA GLN A 67 4.94 5.65 -2.15
C GLN A 67 4.77 7.15 -1.86
N ARG A 68 5.79 7.85 -1.34
CA ARG A 68 5.72 9.31 -1.14
C ARG A 68 5.36 10.04 -2.42
N HIS A 69 5.96 9.65 -3.55
CA HIS A 69 5.71 10.31 -4.83
C HIS A 69 4.27 10.09 -5.32
N VAL A 70 3.66 8.95 -4.99
CA VAL A 70 2.23 8.72 -5.27
C VAL A 70 1.35 9.58 -4.39
N ARG A 71 1.68 9.74 -3.10
CA ARG A 71 0.97 10.66 -2.19
C ARG A 71 1.03 12.10 -2.70
N GLU A 72 2.21 12.58 -3.07
CA GLU A 72 2.38 13.91 -3.65
C GLU A 72 1.59 14.07 -4.95
N LEU A 73 1.61 13.05 -5.82
CA LEU A 73 0.84 13.02 -7.06
C LEU A 73 -0.66 13.12 -6.81
N CYS A 74 -1.19 12.45 -5.78
CA CYS A 74 -2.60 12.54 -5.39
C CYS A 74 -2.98 13.98 -5.05
N LEU A 75 -2.21 14.63 -4.16
CA LEU A 75 -2.46 16.02 -3.74
C LEU A 75 -2.39 16.97 -4.93
N ARG A 76 -1.36 16.86 -5.78
CA ARG A 76 -1.21 17.66 -7.00
C ARG A 76 -2.32 17.44 -8.02
N SER A 77 -2.97 16.27 -7.99
CA SER A 77 -4.08 15.93 -8.87
C SER A 77 -5.45 16.29 -8.27
N GLY A 78 -5.48 17.04 -7.16
CA GLY A 78 -6.73 17.42 -6.49
C GLY A 78 -7.49 16.26 -5.85
N LYS A 79 -6.80 15.15 -5.54
CA LYS A 79 -7.41 13.94 -4.96
C LYS A 79 -7.26 13.95 -3.44
N THR A 80 -8.32 13.55 -2.74
CA THR A 80 -8.26 13.31 -1.30
C THR A 80 -7.38 12.09 -1.04
N LEU A 81 -6.35 12.29 -0.22
CA LEU A 81 -5.39 11.25 0.14
C LEU A 81 -5.78 10.63 1.50
N VAL A 82 -5.96 9.31 1.52
CA VAL A 82 -6.12 8.52 2.76
C VAL A 82 -4.80 7.82 3.07
N MET A 83 -4.19 8.11 4.21
CA MET A 83 -2.95 7.47 4.64
C MET A 83 -3.16 6.76 5.98
N PRO A 84 -2.85 5.46 6.11
CA PRO A 84 -2.98 4.78 7.39
C PRO A 84 -1.95 5.31 8.39
N THR A 85 -2.37 5.45 9.65
CA THR A 85 -1.44 5.75 10.76
C THR A 85 -0.56 4.53 11.05
N PRO A 86 0.62 4.69 11.69
CA PRO A 86 1.46 3.57 12.06
C PRO A 86 0.69 2.50 12.84
N ARG A 87 0.72 1.27 12.31
CA ARG A 87 0.00 0.10 12.87
C ARG A 87 -1.52 0.31 13.00
N ILE A 88 -2.10 1.26 12.26
CA ILE A 88 -3.53 1.61 12.29
C ILE A 88 -4.01 2.02 13.70
N ARG A 89 -3.11 2.33 14.63
CA ARG A 89 -3.48 2.67 16.02
C ARG A 89 -4.36 3.89 16.13
N GLY A 90 -4.28 4.77 15.14
CA GLY A 90 -5.10 5.96 15.05
C GLY A 90 -6.00 6.04 13.84
N GLY A 91 -6.32 4.91 13.23
CA GLY A 91 -7.10 4.88 11.99
C GLY A 91 -6.29 5.48 10.85
N PHE A 92 -6.85 6.48 10.18
CA PHE A 92 -6.32 7.07 8.97
C PHE A 92 -6.14 8.58 9.10
N LEU A 93 -5.28 9.13 8.25
CA LEU A 93 -5.12 10.56 8.03
C LEU A 93 -5.77 10.89 6.70
N LEU A 94 -6.69 11.85 6.72
CA LEU A 94 -7.37 12.38 5.55
C LEU A 94 -6.72 13.71 5.16
N LEU A 95 -6.11 13.76 3.99
CA LEU A 95 -5.52 14.99 3.46
C LEU A 95 -6.36 15.47 2.28
N GLU A 96 -7.02 16.60 2.46
CA GLU A 96 -7.77 17.27 1.40
C GLU A 96 -6.88 18.35 0.75
N PRO A 97 -6.63 18.27 -0.57
CA PRO A 97 -5.73 19.21 -1.25
C PRO A 97 -6.25 20.66 -1.22
N SER A 98 -7.56 20.87 -1.10
CA SER A 98 -8.18 22.20 -0.95
C SER A 98 -7.87 22.88 0.39
N ARG A 99 -7.44 22.12 1.41
CA ARG A 99 -7.12 22.61 2.76
C ARG A 99 -5.61 22.79 2.98
N ILE A 100 -4.79 22.53 1.96
CA ILE A 100 -3.33 22.54 2.03
C ILE A 100 -2.80 23.45 0.92
N ASP A 101 -1.90 24.37 1.26
CA ASP A 101 -1.23 25.20 0.25
C ASP A 101 -0.44 24.30 -0.72
N ALA A 102 -0.53 24.57 -2.03
CA ALA A 102 0.11 23.77 -3.06
C ALA A 102 1.65 23.72 -2.94
N SER A 103 2.27 24.74 -2.32
CA SER A 103 3.70 24.75 -2.00
C SER A 103 4.08 23.70 -0.94
N GLU A 104 3.14 23.31 -0.07
CA GLU A 104 3.33 22.37 1.03
C GLU A 104 3.08 20.90 0.65
N TYR A 105 2.59 20.59 -0.56
CA TYR A 105 2.30 19.21 -0.98
C TYR A 105 3.50 18.26 -0.87
N ARG A 106 4.71 18.78 -1.08
CA ARG A 106 5.95 18.01 -0.92
C ARG A 106 6.17 17.59 0.55
N LEU A 107 5.84 18.45 1.51
CA LEU A 107 5.92 18.14 2.94
C LEU A 107 4.74 17.26 3.35
N ALA A 108 3.52 17.63 2.98
CA ALA A 108 2.28 16.91 3.28
C ALA A 108 2.29 15.44 2.84
N SER A 109 2.98 15.12 1.73
CA SER A 109 3.15 13.74 1.25
C SER A 109 4.07 12.86 2.10
N THR A 110 4.80 13.43 3.07
CA THR A 110 5.64 12.65 4.00
C THR A 110 4.81 12.12 5.17
N ILE A 111 5.35 11.16 5.94
CA ILE A 111 4.68 10.69 7.16
C ILE A 111 4.44 11.86 8.13
N ARG A 112 5.49 12.66 8.41
CA ARG A 112 5.42 13.81 9.31
C ARG A 112 4.40 14.84 8.81
N GLY A 113 4.46 15.21 7.52
CA GLY A 113 3.51 16.14 6.94
C GLY A 113 2.07 15.63 6.97
N GLY A 114 1.86 14.32 6.77
CA GLY A 114 0.56 13.70 6.96
C GLY A 114 -0.05 13.96 8.34
N PHE A 115 0.76 13.98 9.40
CA PHE A 115 0.29 14.31 10.75
C PHE A 115 0.11 15.82 10.99
N ILE A 116 0.74 16.68 10.19
CA ILE A 116 0.60 18.14 10.30
C ILE A 116 -0.65 18.62 9.56
N TYR A 117 -0.86 18.12 8.34
CA TYR A 117 -1.89 18.61 7.43
C TYR A 117 -3.12 17.70 7.35
N GLY A 118 -2.99 16.44 7.78
CA GLY A 118 -4.07 15.47 7.70
C GLY A 118 -4.97 15.51 8.93
N GLU A 119 -6.26 15.33 8.69
CA GLU A 119 -7.24 15.11 9.75
C GLU A 119 -7.25 13.63 10.13
N ARG A 120 -7.14 13.34 11.43
CA ARG A 120 -7.23 11.96 11.91
C ARG A 120 -8.68 11.51 11.94
N VAL A 121 -8.96 10.41 11.24
CA VAL A 121 -10.30 9.85 11.11
C VAL A 121 -10.31 8.36 11.45
N GLU A 122 -11.39 7.95 12.11
CA GLU A 122 -11.69 6.53 12.29
C GLU A 122 -12.10 5.90 10.95
N PRO A 123 -11.80 4.61 10.71
CA PRO A 123 -12.16 3.92 9.48
C PRO A 123 -13.66 3.99 9.15
N GLU A 124 -14.53 3.96 10.15
CA GLU A 124 -15.98 4.04 10.03
C GLU A 124 -16.43 5.37 9.41
N SER A 125 -15.71 6.45 9.72
CA SER A 125 -15.97 7.81 9.23
C SER A 125 -15.44 8.08 7.83
N LEU A 126 -14.66 7.17 7.24
CA LEU A 126 -14.17 7.33 5.87
C LEU A 126 -15.32 7.25 4.86
N GLY A 127 -15.23 8.04 3.80
CA GLY A 127 -16.00 7.80 2.58
C GLY A 127 -15.49 6.57 1.81
N SER A 128 -16.07 6.31 0.64
CA SER A 128 -15.56 5.31 -0.29
C SER A 128 -14.15 5.65 -0.76
N VAL A 129 -13.31 4.63 -0.90
CA VAL A 129 -11.95 4.73 -1.45
C VAL A 129 -11.96 4.16 -2.86
N ASP A 130 -11.61 4.99 -3.85
CA ASP A 130 -11.71 4.63 -5.26
C ASP A 130 -10.51 3.81 -5.74
N VAL A 131 -9.34 3.97 -5.12
CA VAL A 131 -8.08 3.29 -5.48
C VAL A 131 -7.25 3.04 -4.23
N ILE A 132 -6.62 1.86 -4.14
CA ILE A 132 -5.60 1.55 -3.14
C ILE A 132 -4.23 1.45 -3.81
N VAL A 133 -3.23 2.09 -3.22
CA VAL A 133 -1.82 1.95 -3.58
C VAL A 133 -1.08 1.26 -2.44
N ALA A 134 -0.72 -0.01 -2.65
CA ALA A 134 -0.08 -0.87 -1.67
C ALA A 134 1.45 -0.87 -1.83
N GLY A 135 2.16 -0.93 -0.70
CA GLY A 135 3.60 -1.12 -0.68
C GLY A 135 3.98 -2.59 -0.88
N SER A 136 5.04 -2.83 -1.65
CA SER A 136 5.51 -4.18 -2.01
C SER A 136 7.02 -4.31 -1.88
N VAL A 137 7.48 -5.43 -1.32
CA VAL A 137 8.87 -5.87 -1.47
C VAL A 137 9.04 -6.57 -2.80
N ALA A 138 8.11 -7.46 -3.18
CA ALA A 138 8.11 -8.09 -4.50
C ALA A 138 6.68 -8.30 -5.00
N VAL A 139 6.54 -8.47 -6.32
CA VAL A 139 5.28 -8.81 -6.99
C VAL A 139 5.53 -9.81 -8.12
N SER A 140 4.51 -10.58 -8.49
CA SER A 140 4.54 -11.38 -9.72
C SER A 140 3.64 -10.77 -10.79
N LEU A 141 3.88 -11.13 -12.05
CA LEU A 141 3.03 -10.70 -13.16
C LEU A 141 1.59 -11.23 -13.05
N ALA A 142 1.38 -12.31 -12.28
CA ALA A 142 0.05 -12.83 -11.95
C ALA A 142 -0.70 -12.02 -10.87
N GLY A 143 -0.11 -10.95 -10.35
CA GLY A 143 -0.72 -10.07 -9.35
C GLY A 143 -0.50 -10.50 -7.89
N ALA A 144 0.26 -11.56 -7.64
CA ALA A 144 0.67 -11.90 -6.28
C ALA A 144 1.64 -10.84 -5.74
N ARG A 145 1.57 -10.54 -4.44
CA ARG A 145 2.39 -9.52 -3.78
C ARG A 145 2.93 -10.03 -2.46
N VAL A 146 4.15 -9.61 -2.13
CA VAL A 146 4.71 -9.76 -0.78
C VAL A 146 5.09 -8.39 -0.22
N GLY A 147 4.49 -8.03 0.92
CA GLY A 147 4.87 -6.86 1.71
C GLY A 147 6.11 -7.11 2.57
N LYS A 148 6.37 -6.21 3.53
CA LYS A 148 7.51 -6.32 4.47
C LYS A 148 7.40 -7.42 5.53
N GLY A 149 6.23 -8.08 5.65
CA GLY A 149 6.02 -9.25 6.50
C GLY A 149 5.24 -9.02 7.80
N GLU A 150 4.78 -7.80 8.08
CA GLU A 150 4.04 -7.49 9.32
C GLU A 150 2.50 -7.65 9.22
N GLY A 151 1.96 -7.85 8.01
CA GLY A 151 0.52 -8.04 7.77
C GLY A 151 -0.36 -6.78 7.87
N TYR A 152 0.21 -5.61 8.16
CA TYR A 152 -0.59 -4.39 8.36
C TYR A 152 -1.35 -3.94 7.11
N SER A 153 -0.76 -4.06 5.90
CA SER A 153 -1.42 -3.62 4.68
C SER A 153 -2.64 -4.49 4.34
N GLU A 154 -2.56 -5.78 4.66
CA GLU A 154 -3.63 -6.76 4.49
C GLU A 154 -4.75 -6.48 5.49
N ILE A 155 -4.41 -6.17 6.74
CA ILE A 155 -5.37 -5.76 7.78
C ILE A 155 -6.06 -4.43 7.42
N GLU A 156 -5.30 -3.44 6.93
CA GLU A 156 -5.84 -2.15 6.46
C GLU A 156 -6.91 -2.36 5.38
N TYR A 157 -6.60 -3.18 4.37
CA TYR A 157 -7.54 -3.53 3.32
C TYR A 157 -8.76 -4.27 3.87
N ALA A 158 -8.55 -5.28 4.72
CA ALA A 158 -9.62 -6.08 5.31
C ALA A 158 -10.60 -5.24 6.13
N ILE A 159 -10.12 -4.28 6.92
CA ILE A 159 -10.95 -3.32 7.66
C ILE A 159 -11.80 -2.49 6.69
N LEU A 160 -11.16 -1.89 5.67
CA LEU A 160 -11.88 -1.07 4.69
C LEU A 160 -12.92 -1.87 3.91
N ARG A 161 -12.60 -3.13 3.56
CA ARG A 161 -13.51 -4.03 2.84
C ARG A 161 -14.72 -4.42 3.70
N MET A 162 -14.49 -4.73 4.97
CA MET A 162 -15.55 -5.07 5.92
C MET A 162 -16.48 -3.88 6.21
N LEU A 163 -15.94 -2.67 6.26
CA LEU A 163 -16.70 -1.44 6.49
C LEU A 163 -17.33 -0.85 5.21
N GLY A 164 -17.29 -1.59 4.08
CA GLY A 164 -17.87 -1.17 2.80
C GLY A 164 -17.20 0.05 2.17
N LYS A 165 -15.96 0.38 2.58
CA LYS A 165 -15.19 1.51 2.03
C LYS A 165 -14.49 1.15 0.72
N VAL A 166 -14.25 -0.13 0.49
CA VAL A 166 -13.76 -0.71 -0.77
C VAL A 166 -14.55 -1.96 -1.12
N HIS A 167 -14.52 -2.34 -2.40
CA HIS A 167 -15.23 -3.47 -2.99
C HIS A 167 -14.30 -4.24 -3.94
N ASP A 168 -14.81 -5.32 -4.55
CA ASP A 168 -13.96 -6.24 -5.33
C ASP A 168 -13.40 -5.57 -6.60
N GLU A 169 -14.13 -4.60 -7.15
CA GLU A 169 -13.74 -3.80 -8.30
C GLU A 169 -12.82 -2.62 -7.92
N THR A 170 -12.60 -2.34 -6.62
CA THR A 170 -11.67 -1.28 -6.22
C THR A 170 -10.23 -1.67 -6.63
N PRO A 171 -9.59 -0.95 -7.56
CA PRO A 171 -8.28 -1.30 -8.08
C PRO A 171 -7.19 -1.18 -7.01
N ILE A 172 -6.34 -2.20 -6.96
CA ILE A 172 -5.14 -2.26 -6.13
C ILE A 172 -3.91 -2.07 -7.04
N ILE A 173 -3.15 -1.01 -6.79
CA ILE A 173 -1.96 -0.65 -7.55
C ILE A 173 -0.73 -0.80 -6.67
N THR A 174 0.40 -1.18 -7.24
CA THR A 174 1.70 -1.06 -6.58
C THR A 174 2.69 -0.27 -7.44
N THR A 175 3.64 0.39 -6.78
CA THR A 175 4.84 0.95 -7.41
C THR A 175 6.06 0.18 -6.93
N VAL A 176 6.85 -0.36 -7.85
CA VAL A 176 8.06 -1.14 -7.56
C VAL A 176 9.16 -0.87 -8.59
N HIS A 177 10.41 -1.23 -8.31
CA HIS A 177 11.42 -1.34 -9.35
C HIS A 177 11.20 -2.60 -10.20
N THR A 178 11.59 -2.60 -11.48
CA THR A 178 11.44 -3.76 -12.37
C THR A 178 12.06 -5.05 -11.79
N ILE A 179 13.16 -4.95 -11.03
CA ILE A 179 13.83 -6.11 -10.40
C ILE A 179 13.06 -6.72 -9.21
N GLN A 180 12.06 -6.00 -8.70
CA GLN A 180 11.17 -6.51 -7.66
C GLN A 180 10.05 -7.39 -8.25
N ILE A 181 9.97 -7.51 -9.58
CA ILE A 181 9.10 -8.47 -10.24
C ILE A 181 9.79 -9.85 -10.18
N VAL A 182 9.08 -10.82 -9.62
CA VAL A 182 9.54 -12.21 -9.45
C VAL A 182 8.55 -13.16 -10.10
N ASP A 183 8.99 -14.38 -10.43
CA ASP A 183 8.16 -15.32 -11.18
C ASP A 183 6.93 -15.79 -10.38
N ILE A 184 7.16 -16.26 -9.16
CA ILE A 184 6.13 -16.89 -8.33
C ILE A 184 6.23 -16.34 -6.90
N ILE A 185 5.08 -16.06 -6.30
CA ILE A 185 4.93 -15.75 -4.88
C ILE A 185 3.84 -16.69 -4.36
N PRO A 186 4.11 -17.48 -3.30
CA PRO A 186 3.07 -18.33 -2.71
C PRO A 186 2.00 -17.46 -2.06
N LEU A 187 0.75 -17.90 -2.18
CA LEU A 187 -0.41 -17.15 -1.69
C LEU A 187 -0.88 -17.67 -0.33
N GLU A 188 -1.40 -16.76 0.47
CA GLU A 188 -2.16 -16.99 1.67
C GLU A 188 -3.55 -16.35 1.50
N GLU A 189 -4.56 -16.86 2.21
CA GLU A 189 -5.97 -16.46 2.03
C GLU A 189 -6.22 -14.97 2.28
N PHE A 190 -5.41 -14.35 3.15
CA PHE A 190 -5.49 -12.92 3.46
C PHE A 190 -4.69 -12.03 2.50
N ASP A 191 -3.95 -12.59 1.53
CA ASP A 191 -3.13 -11.79 0.64
C ASP A 191 -4.01 -10.95 -0.29
N VAL A 192 -3.70 -9.65 -0.33
CA VAL A 192 -4.37 -8.71 -1.24
C VAL A 192 -3.58 -8.66 -2.56
N PRO A 193 -4.15 -9.14 -3.67
CA PRO A 193 -3.50 -9.10 -4.97
C PRO A 193 -3.43 -7.67 -5.52
N VAL A 194 -2.56 -7.47 -6.51
CA VAL A 194 -2.44 -6.22 -7.26
C VAL A 194 -3.01 -6.37 -8.66
N ASP A 195 -3.85 -5.42 -9.06
CA ASP A 195 -4.43 -5.31 -10.39
C ASP A 195 -3.44 -4.66 -11.37
N TYR A 196 -2.62 -3.73 -10.87
CA TYR A 196 -1.64 -2.99 -11.66
C TYR A 196 -0.28 -2.88 -10.98
N ILE A 197 0.77 -3.05 -11.77
CA ILE A 197 2.17 -2.88 -11.37
C ILE A 197 2.77 -1.73 -12.17
N ALA A 198 3.15 -0.65 -11.49
CA ALA A 198 3.87 0.45 -12.07
C ALA A 198 5.36 0.35 -11.73
N THR A 199 6.22 0.27 -12.74
CA THR A 199 7.68 0.25 -12.59
C THR A 199 8.34 1.55 -13.00
N GLU A 200 9.66 1.67 -12.89
CA GLU A 200 10.40 2.78 -13.49
C GLU A 200 10.41 2.73 -15.03
N LYS A 201 9.94 1.64 -15.65
CA LYS A 201 9.91 1.42 -17.12
C LYS A 201 8.51 1.31 -17.71
N SER A 202 7.58 0.61 -17.08
CA SER A 202 6.27 0.32 -17.68
C SER A 202 5.14 0.29 -16.66
N LEU A 203 3.91 0.39 -17.16
CA LEU A 203 2.69 0.11 -16.43
C LEU A 203 2.13 -1.22 -16.93
N ILE A 204 1.86 -2.14 -16.01
CA ILE A 204 1.47 -3.52 -16.33
C ILE A 204 0.13 -3.79 -15.67
N ALA A 205 -0.86 -4.22 -16.44
CA ALA A 205 -2.09 -4.82 -15.92
C ALA A 205 -1.84 -6.31 -15.68
N THR A 206 -2.15 -6.82 -14.49
CA THR A 206 -1.84 -8.21 -14.13
C THR A 206 -2.86 -9.21 -14.66
N GLY A 207 -4.10 -8.74 -14.90
CA GLY A 207 -5.22 -9.63 -15.22
C GLY A 207 -5.46 -10.69 -14.14
N THR A 208 -5.09 -10.38 -12.89
CA THR A 208 -5.09 -11.35 -11.80
C THR A 208 -6.46 -11.99 -11.60
N THR A 209 -6.47 -13.31 -11.45
CA THR A 209 -7.66 -14.08 -11.05
C THR A 209 -7.67 -14.38 -9.55
N ILE A 210 -6.68 -13.88 -8.81
CA ILE A 210 -6.60 -14.04 -7.37
C ILE A 210 -7.73 -13.23 -6.75
N GLN A 211 -8.54 -13.87 -5.90
CA GLN A 211 -9.64 -13.19 -5.24
C GLN A 211 -9.12 -12.26 -4.15
N LYS A 212 -9.69 -11.06 -4.09
CA LYS A 212 -9.41 -10.15 -2.97
C LYS A 212 -10.12 -10.67 -1.71
N PRO A 213 -9.49 -10.58 -0.52
CA PRO A 213 -10.15 -10.97 0.73
C PRO A 213 -11.47 -10.21 0.92
N ARG A 214 -12.50 -10.89 1.45
CA ARG A 214 -13.84 -10.27 1.66
C ARG A 214 -13.95 -9.42 2.92
N GLY A 215 -12.89 -9.35 3.72
CA GLY A 215 -12.86 -8.66 4.99
C GLY A 215 -11.82 -9.28 5.92
N ILE A 216 -12.02 -9.14 7.22
CA ILE A 216 -11.11 -9.65 8.23
C ILE A 216 -11.31 -11.16 8.41
N LEU A 217 -10.27 -11.94 8.14
CA LEU A 217 -10.25 -13.38 8.40
C LEU A 217 -9.88 -13.64 9.86
N TRP A 218 -10.86 -13.49 10.75
CA TRP A 218 -10.66 -13.53 12.21
C TRP A 218 -9.94 -14.79 12.72
N HIS A 219 -10.13 -15.93 12.05
CA HIS A 219 -9.52 -17.20 12.42
C HIS A 219 -8.03 -17.31 12.06
N LEU A 220 -7.51 -16.41 11.21
CA LEU A 220 -6.09 -16.34 10.82
C LEU A 220 -5.34 -15.19 11.54
N LEU A 221 -6.04 -14.38 12.33
CA LEU A 221 -5.46 -13.22 12.97
C LEU A 221 -4.74 -13.61 14.27
N GLU A 222 -3.43 -13.37 14.33
CA GLU A 222 -2.64 -13.61 15.54
C GLU A 222 -3.13 -12.73 16.71
N GLU A 223 -3.17 -13.28 17.93
CA GLU A 223 -3.62 -12.56 19.13
C GLU A 223 -2.85 -11.26 19.39
N LYS A 224 -1.54 -11.29 19.12
CA LYS A 224 -0.68 -10.11 19.16
C LYS A 224 -1.20 -8.95 18.29
N LYS A 225 -1.81 -9.23 17.13
CA LYS A 225 -2.40 -8.19 16.26
C LYS A 225 -3.65 -7.57 16.86
N LEU A 226 -4.47 -8.36 17.55
CA LEU A 226 -5.62 -7.84 18.29
C LEU A 226 -5.18 -6.87 19.40
N GLU A 227 -4.07 -7.16 20.07
CA GLU A 227 -3.49 -6.27 21.09
C GLU A 227 -2.86 -5.01 20.50
N GLU A 228 -2.13 -5.14 19.39
CA GLU A 228 -1.44 -4.03 18.74
C GLU A 228 -2.40 -2.99 18.12
N ILE A 229 -3.59 -3.45 17.71
CA ILE A 229 -4.57 -2.68 16.94
C ILE A 229 -5.92 -2.67 17.70
N PRO A 230 -6.15 -1.69 18.60
CA PRO A 230 -7.36 -1.62 19.43
C PRO A 230 -8.67 -1.67 18.63
N LEU A 231 -8.65 -1.10 17.42
CA LEU A 231 -9.77 -1.12 16.47
C LEU A 231 -10.24 -2.55 16.17
N LEU A 232 -9.34 -3.53 16.03
CA LEU A 232 -9.75 -4.91 15.75
C LEU A 232 -10.56 -5.52 16.89
N LYS A 233 -10.28 -5.14 18.15
CA LYS A 233 -11.08 -5.57 19.31
C LYS A 233 -12.49 -4.96 19.27
N ARG A 234 -12.62 -3.70 18.84
CA ARG A 234 -13.93 -3.04 18.65
C ARG A 234 -14.74 -3.73 17.56
N LEU A 235 -14.11 -3.94 16.40
CA LEU A 235 -14.75 -4.54 15.24
C LEU A 235 -15.14 -6.01 15.42
N ARG A 236 -14.42 -6.79 16.25
CA ARG A 236 -14.78 -8.18 16.55
C ARG A 236 -16.03 -8.31 17.44
N ARG A 237 -16.39 -7.24 18.16
CA ARG A 237 -17.53 -7.21 19.09
C ARG A 237 -18.81 -6.64 18.47
N ALA A 238 -18.67 -5.93 17.36
CA ALA A 238 -19.77 -5.33 16.60
C ALA A 238 -20.37 -6.39 15.66
#